data_AF-A0A0P6WB35-F1
#
_entry.id   AF-A0A0P6WB35-F1
#
_cell.length_a   1.000
_cell.length_b   1.000
_cell.length_c   1.000
_cell.angle_alpha   90.00
_cell.angle_beta   90.00
_cell.angle_gamma   90.00
#
_symmetry.space_group_name_H-M   'P 1'
#
loop_
_entity.id
_entity.type
_entity.pdbx_description
1 polymer ?
#
loop_
_entity_poly.entity_id
_entity_poly.type
_entity_poly.pdbx_seq_one_letter_code
_entity_poly.pdbx_strand_id
1 'polypeptide(L)'
;MSKKIEALEEVKRNYVRMALESGNYSSISRSAGISRSTLTRWIKEYEDEVRDQMQDPASAILSTEPSREELKAKYEQAMKLLGEKELEVAMLRNLLKKNQYRP
;
A
#
# COMPACT_ATOMS: atom_id res chain seq x y z
N MET A 1 -11.58 16.36 -23.62
CA MET A 1 -10.86 16.86 -22.42
C MET A 1 -10.30 15.64 -21.69
N SER A 2 -9.00 15.40 -21.79
CA SER A 2 -8.02 15.42 -20.69
C SER A 2 -8.15 14.36 -19.59
N LYS A 3 -7.99 13.06 -19.92
CA LYS A 3 -7.86 11.94 -18.95
C LYS A 3 -6.85 12.21 -17.81
N LYS A 4 -5.86 13.07 -18.06
CA LYS A 4 -4.83 13.50 -17.10
C LYS A 4 -5.41 14.34 -15.95
N ILE A 5 -6.50 15.08 -16.19
CA ILE A 5 -7.18 15.87 -15.15
C ILE A 5 -8.01 14.95 -14.26
N GLU A 6 -8.76 14.02 -14.86
CA GLU A 6 -9.61 13.08 -14.12
C GLU A 6 -8.81 12.17 -13.16
N ALA A 7 -7.66 11.65 -13.60
CA ALA A 7 -6.76 10.88 -12.73
C ALA A 7 -6.23 11.71 -11.54
N LEU A 8 -6.01 13.01 -11.73
CA LEU A 8 -5.60 13.89 -10.63
C LEU A 8 -6.74 14.11 -9.64
N GLU A 9 -7.98 14.25 -10.13
CA GLU A 9 -9.16 14.36 -9.27
C GLU A 9 -9.38 13.08 -8.45
N GLU A 10 -9.16 11.91 -9.04
CA GLU A 10 -9.21 10.63 -8.34
C GLU A 10 -8.16 10.53 -7.23
N VAL A 11 -6.93 10.97 -7.49
CA VAL A 11 -5.87 11.03 -6.47
C VAL A 11 -6.28 11.93 -5.30
N LYS A 12 -6.87 13.10 -5.57
CA LYS A 12 -7.36 14.00 -4.50
C LYS A 12 -8.44 13.32 -3.67
N ARG A 13 -9.43 12.68 -4.31
CA ARG A 13 -10.51 11.94 -3.64
C ARG A 13 -9.98 10.82 -2.75
N ASN A 14 -8.97 10.08 -3.20
CA ASN A 14 -8.32 9.03 -2.41
C ASN A 14 -7.65 9.61 -1.14
N TYR A 15 -6.94 10.73 -1.24
CA TYR A 15 -6.37 11.38 -0.06
C TYR A 15 -7.43 11.94 0.90
N VAL A 16 -8.56 12.42 0.37
CA VAL A 16 -9.71 12.83 1.20
C VAL A 16 -10.30 11.62 1.92
N ARG A 17 -10.49 10.48 1.25
CA ARG A 17 -10.96 9.22 1.86
C ARG A 17 -10.05 8.79 3.01
N MET A 18 -8.73 8.68 2.75
CA MET A 18 -7.76 8.31 3.78
C MET A 18 -7.75 9.28 4.97
N ALA A 19 -7.94 10.57 4.71
CA ALA A 19 -8.03 11.58 5.78
C ALA A 19 -9.29 11.38 6.63
N LEU A 20 -10.45 11.14 6.00
CA LEU A 20 -11.73 10.90 6.67
C LEU A 20 -11.73 9.60 7.48
N GLU A 21 -11.16 8.51 6.93
CA GLU A 21 -11.06 7.20 7.60
C GLU A 21 -10.11 7.23 8.80
N SER A 22 -8.94 7.87 8.65
CA SER A 22 -7.91 7.90 9.70
C SER A 22 -8.14 8.98 10.77
N GLY A 23 -8.93 10.02 10.46
CA GLY A 23 -9.05 11.22 11.29
C GLY A 23 -7.76 12.03 11.47
N ASN A 24 -6.65 11.65 10.79
CA ASN A 24 -5.32 12.22 11.01
C ASN A 24 -4.82 13.04 9.81
N TYR A 25 -5.38 14.24 9.65
CA TYR A 25 -5.11 15.10 8.50
C TYR A 25 -3.64 15.56 8.43
N SER A 26 -2.96 15.67 9.57
CA SER A 26 -1.55 16.07 9.64
C SER A 26 -0.61 14.98 9.16
N SER A 27 -0.95 13.70 9.36
CA SER A 27 -0.16 12.58 8.82
C SER A 27 -0.37 12.46 7.30
N ILE A 28 -1.64 12.49 6.87
CA ILE A 28 -2.00 12.31 5.46
C ILE A 28 -1.48 13.46 4.57
N SER A 29 -1.53 14.71 5.05
CA SER A 29 -0.95 15.84 4.29
C SER A 29 0.57 15.71 4.12
N ARG A 30 1.28 15.24 5.15
CA ARG A 30 2.73 14.98 5.07
C ARG A 30 3.06 13.82 4.12
N SER A 31 2.31 12.72 4.16
CA SER A 31 2.54 11.58 3.26
C SER A 31 2.24 11.93 1.80
N ALA A 32 1.25 12.79 1.57
CA ALA A 32 0.90 13.31 0.25
C ALA A 32 1.84 14.43 -0.25
N GLY A 33 2.77 14.92 0.58
CA GLY A 33 3.68 16.01 0.21
C GLY A 33 2.99 17.37 0.02
N ILE A 34 1.82 17.57 0.63
CA ILE A 34 1.02 18.80 0.52
C ILE A 34 0.86 19.50 1.87
N SER A 35 0.51 20.79 1.82
CA SER A 35 0.15 21.51 3.05
C SER A 35 -1.15 21.00 3.64
N ARG A 36 -1.28 21.06 4.97
CA ARG A 36 -2.55 20.75 5.66
C ARG A 36 -3.71 21.61 5.14
N SER A 37 -3.45 22.88 4.81
CA SER A 37 -4.45 23.78 4.25
C SER A 37 -4.98 23.33 2.89
N THR A 38 -4.11 22.75 2.05
CA THR A 38 -4.47 22.15 0.76
C THR A 38 -5.38 20.96 0.97
N LEU A 39 -5.02 20.06 1.89
CA LEU A 39 -5.84 18.89 2.21
C LEU A 39 -7.21 19.30 2.77
N THR A 40 -7.27 20.30 3.67
CA THR A 40 -8.53 20.83 4.19
C THR A 40 -9.41 21.41 3.09
N ARG A 41 -8.82 22.05 2.07
CA ARG A 41 -9.58 22.53 0.91
C ARG A 41 -10.20 21.37 0.12
N TRP A 42 -9.42 20.32 -0.15
CA TRP A 42 -9.93 19.14 -0.85
C TRP A 42 -11.01 18.42 -0.06
N ILE A 43 -10.87 18.31 1.27
CA ILE A 43 -11.93 17.74 2.11
C ILE A 43 -13.23 18.52 1.89
N LYS A 44 -13.22 19.85 1.99
CA LYS A 44 -14.43 20.66 1.74
C LYS A 44 -15.02 20.50 0.33
N GLU A 45 -14.20 20.14 -0.65
CA GLU A 45 -14.59 20.03 -2.06
C GLU A 45 -15.16 18.64 -2.40
N TYR A 46 -14.64 17.57 -1.79
CA TYR A 46 -15.01 16.19 -2.12
C TYR A 46 -15.60 15.39 -0.94
N GLU A 47 -15.76 15.97 0.25
CA GLU A 47 -16.22 15.24 1.44
C GLU A 47 -17.58 14.58 1.22
N ASP A 48 -18.55 15.28 0.64
CA ASP A 48 -19.88 14.73 0.38
C ASP A 48 -19.82 13.57 -0.63
N GLU A 49 -19.14 13.75 -1.76
CA GLU A 49 -18.94 12.72 -2.79
C GLU A 49 -18.23 11.47 -2.22
N VAL A 50 -17.18 11.69 -1.43
CA VAL A 50 -16.41 10.61 -0.83
C VAL A 50 -17.21 9.89 0.25
N ARG A 51 -18.00 10.59 1.07
CA ARG A 51 -18.87 9.98 2.09
C ARG A 51 -19.98 9.15 1.46
N ASP A 52 -20.58 9.62 0.37
CA ASP A 52 -21.58 8.87 -0.38
C ASP A 52 -20.96 7.60 -0.99
N GLN A 53 -19.75 7.70 -1.57
CA GLN A 53 -19.01 6.52 -2.04
C GLN A 53 -18.67 5.55 -0.91
N MET A 54 -18.30 6.03 0.28
CA MET A 54 -17.98 5.18 1.43
C MET A 54 -19.20 4.42 1.99
N GLN A 55 -20.42 4.91 1.76
CA GLN A 55 -21.65 4.23 2.15
C GLN A 55 -22.09 3.16 1.14
N ASP A 56 -21.55 3.17 -0.08
CA ASP A 56 -21.83 2.15 -1.08
C ASP A 56 -21.15 0.81 -0.70
N PRO A 57 -21.91 -0.28 -0.44
CA PRO A 57 -21.34 -1.58 -0.12
C PRO A 57 -20.42 -2.15 -1.20
N ALA A 58 -20.52 -1.68 -2.45
CA ALA A 58 -19.62 -2.09 -3.54
C ALA A 58 -18.21 -1.46 -3.42
N SER A 59 -18.08 -0.29 -2.79
CA SER A 59 -16.79 0.42 -2.64
C SER A 59 -15.92 -0.14 -1.51
N ALA A 60 -16.55 -0.79 -0.52
CA ALA A 60 -15.88 -1.46 0.59
C ALA A 60 -14.94 -2.60 0.13
N ILE A 61 -15.17 -3.15 -1.07
CA ILE A 61 -14.36 -4.23 -1.66
C ILE A 61 -12.98 -3.70 -2.12
N LEU A 62 -12.85 -2.41 -2.42
CA LEU A 62 -11.61 -1.79 -2.93
C LEU A 62 -10.74 -1.14 -1.85
N SER A 63 -11.24 -1.01 -0.61
CA SER A 63 -10.58 -0.24 0.46
C SER A 63 -10.06 -1.09 1.62
N THR A 64 -10.08 -2.42 1.51
CA THR A 64 -9.47 -3.29 2.52
C THR A 64 -7.96 -3.24 2.42
N GLU A 65 -7.36 -2.27 3.12
CA GLU A 65 -6.00 -2.46 3.61
C GLU A 65 -5.94 -3.84 4.29
N PRO A 66 -4.98 -4.70 3.93
CA PRO A 66 -4.88 -6.01 4.54
C PRO A 66 -4.74 -5.83 6.04
N SER A 67 -5.50 -6.61 6.81
CA SER A 67 -5.46 -6.49 8.25
C SER A 67 -4.02 -6.69 8.74
N ARG A 68 -3.66 -6.12 9.90
CA ARG A 68 -2.32 -6.31 10.48
C ARG A 68 -1.96 -7.80 10.63
N GLU A 69 -2.96 -8.65 10.87
CA GLU A 69 -2.81 -10.10 10.95
C GLU A 69 -2.57 -10.73 9.58
N GLU A 70 -3.28 -10.31 8.54
CA GLU A 70 -3.04 -10.74 7.16
C GLU A 70 -1.65 -10.31 6.67
N LEU A 71 -1.22 -9.09 6.99
CA LEU A 71 0.10 -8.59 6.64
C LEU A 71 1.19 -9.38 7.38
N LYS A 72 0.99 -9.68 8.66
CA LYS A 72 1.89 -10.53 9.45
C LYS A 72 1.97 -11.94 8.88
N ALA A 73 0.84 -12.55 8.52
CA ALA A 73 0.80 -13.88 7.94
C ALA A 73 1.54 -13.93 6.60
N LYS A 74 1.33 -12.93 5.73
CA LYS A 74 2.05 -12.80 4.46
C LYS A 74 3.56 -12.62 4.68
N TYR A 75 3.95 -11.82 5.68
CA TYR A 75 5.35 -11.64 6.04
C TYR A 75 6.00 -12.93 6.53
N GLU A 76 5.36 -13.65 7.45
CA GLU A 76 5.86 -14.93 7.96
C GLU A 76 6.00 -15.98 6.84
N GLN A 77 5.02 -16.03 5.94
CA GLN A 77 5.07 -16.89 4.76
C GLN A 77 6.25 -16.53 3.84
N ALA A 78 6.45 -15.23 3.57
CA ALA A 78 7.56 -14.75 2.75
C ALA A 78 8.92 -15.07 3.39
N MET A 79 9.06 -14.89 4.71
CA MET A 79 10.29 -15.20 5.43
C MET A 79 10.63 -16.69 5.39
N LYS A 80 9.61 -17.57 5.50
CA LYS A 80 9.81 -19.01 5.37
C LYS A 80 10.33 -19.40 3.98
N LEU A 81 9.68 -18.90 2.93
CA LEU A 81 10.09 -19.16 1.54
C LEU A 81 11.50 -18.63 1.25
N LEU A 82 11.84 -17.46 1.81
CA LEU A 82 13.18 -16.88 1.68
C LEU A 82 14.23 -17.80 2.32
N GLY A 83 13.99 -18.28 3.55
CA GLY A 83 14.91 -19.19 4.24
C GLY A 83 15.12 -20.51 3.49
N GLU A 84 14.06 -21.09 2.91
CA GLU A 84 14.15 -22.28 2.06
C GLU A 84 15.05 -22.02 0.84
N LYS A 85 14.92 -20.85 0.20
CA LYS A 85 15.74 -20.47 -0.95
C LYS A 85 17.19 -20.17 -0.58
N GLU A 86 17.44 -19.52 0.56
CA GLU A 86 18.80 -19.29 1.06
C GLU A 86 19.52 -20.60 1.37
N LEU A 87 18.82 -21.58 1.95
CA LEU A 87 19.37 -22.91 2.20
C LEU A 87 19.70 -23.65 0.90
N GLU A 88 18.78 -23.63 -0.07
CA GLU A 88 19.00 -24.22 -1.40
C GLU A 88 20.24 -23.60 -2.07
N VAL A 89 20.35 -22.27 -2.05
CA VAL A 89 21.51 -21.53 -2.58
C VAL A 89 22.80 -21.91 -1.84
N ALA A 90 22.76 -22.05 -0.51
CA ALA A 90 23.92 -22.45 0.29
C ALA A 90 24.38 -23.87 -0.06
N MET A 91 23.45 -24.81 -0.23
CA MET A 91 23.74 -26.17 -0.66
C MET A 91 24.35 -26.21 -2.06
N LEU A 92 23.76 -25.50 -3.03
CA LEU A 92 24.27 -25.41 -4.39
C LEU A 92 25.68 -24.81 -4.44
N ARG A 93 25.93 -23.74 -3.69
CA ARG A 93 27.28 -23.15 -3.54
C ARG A 93 28.28 -24.14 -2.96
N ASN A 94 27.87 -24.93 -1.96
CA ASN A 94 28.72 -25.97 -1.39
C ASN A 94 29.03 -27.10 -2.38
N LEU A 95 28.07 -27.51 -3.20
CA LEU A 95 28.29 -28.51 -4.26
C LEU A 95 29.27 -28.00 -5.31
N LEU A 96 29.14 -26.74 -5.75
CA LEU A 96 30.10 -26.12 -6.67
C LEU A 96 31.51 -26.08 -6.09
N LYS A 97 31.67 -25.66 -4.83
CA LYS A 97 32.97 -25.66 -4.14
C LYS A 97 33.59 -27.07 -4.06
N LYS A 98 32.78 -28.08 -3.77
CA LYS A 98 33.24 -29.49 -3.71
C LYS A 98 33.64 -30.02 -5.08
N ASN A 99 32.92 -29.67 -6.14
CA ASN A 99 33.27 -30.06 -7.51
C ASN A 99 34.53 -29.34 -8.03
N GLN A 100 34.77 -28.10 -7.61
CA GLN A 100 36.01 -27.38 -7.93
C GLN A 100 37.25 -27.96 -7.22
N TYR A 101 37.05 -28.72 -6.14
CA TYR A 101 38.12 -29.33 -5.35
C TYR A 101 38.43 -30.79 -5.74
N ARG A 102 37.93 -31.27 -6.88
CA ARG A 102 38.24 -32.61 -7.38
C ARG A 102 39.59 -32.56 -8.13
N PRO A 103 40.64 -33.27 -7.69
CA PRO A 103 41.93 -33.33 -8.39
C PRO A 103 41.83 -34.03 -9.74
#